data_AF-L5NW89-F1
#
_entry.id   AF-L5NW89-F1
#
_cell.length_a   1.000
_cell.length_b   1.000
_cell.length_c   1.000
_cell.angle_alpha   90.00
_cell.angle_beta   90.00
_cell.angle_gamma   90.00
#
_symmetry.space_group_name_H-M   'P 1'
#
loop_
_entity.id
_entity.type
_entity.pdbx_description
1 polymer ?
#
loop_
_entity_poly.entity_id
_entity_poly.type
_entity_poly.pdbx_seq_one_letter_code
_entity_poly.pdbx_strand_id
1 'polypeptide(L)'
;SSYSITHFDFPFLSFGHPTLGDDHVEAKYSDTEWRRLAIKDGKIVGGVLIGDLSPQTKYKKLMREQVDVSGQKEILVKQDFQLDDLEGAAAEQ
;
A
#
# COMPACT_ATOMS: atom_id res chain seq x y z
N SER A 1 29.86 7.13 10.15
CA SER A 1 29.62 5.69 10.03
C SER A 1 28.18 5.46 9.63
N SER A 2 27.93 5.10 8.37
CA SER A 2 26.59 4.80 7.86
C SER A 2 26.27 3.35 8.20
N TYR A 3 25.47 3.13 9.25
CA TYR A 3 25.01 1.79 9.62
C TYR A 3 23.93 1.36 8.61
N SER A 4 24.34 0.58 7.61
CA SER A 4 23.46 -0.08 6.65
C SER A 4 22.74 -1.22 7.38
N ILE A 5 21.43 -1.07 7.57
CA ILE A 5 20.60 -2.05 8.26
C ILE A 5 20.43 -3.27 7.35
N THR A 6 20.94 -4.40 7.84
CA THR A 6 20.60 -5.81 7.62
C THR A 6 19.99 -6.19 6.26
N HIS A 7 20.65 -7.12 5.56
CA HIS A 7 20.04 -7.90 4.48
C HIS A 7 18.74 -8.50 5.01
N PHE A 8 17.60 -7.96 4.59
CA PHE A 8 16.30 -8.51 4.93
C PHE A 8 16.20 -9.88 4.25
N ASP A 9 16.20 -10.96 5.03
CA ASP A 9 16.06 -12.35 4.56
C ASP A 9 14.64 -12.67 4.04
N PHE A 10 13.83 -11.63 3.85
CA PHE A 10 12.41 -11.72 3.53
C PHE A 10 12.10 -10.97 2.23
N PRO A 11 11.11 -11.46 1.46
CA PRO A 11 10.77 -10.88 0.18
C PRO A 11 10.25 -9.45 0.38
N PHE A 12 10.80 -8.51 -0.38
CA PHE A 12 10.24 -7.17 -0.51
C PHE A 12 9.92 -6.87 -1.98
N LEU A 13 8.86 -6.10 -2.20
CA LEU A 13 8.43 -5.66 -3.51
C LEU A 13 8.00 -4.20 -3.42
N SER A 14 8.71 -3.34 -4.14
CA SER A 14 8.24 -1.99 -4.45
C SER A 14 7.51 -1.97 -5.78
N PHE A 15 6.37 -1.28 -5.85
CA PHE A 15 5.63 -1.06 -7.09
C PHE A 15 5.27 0.41 -7.28
N GLY A 16 5.14 0.83 -8.53
CA GLY A 16 4.81 2.22 -8.87
C GLY A 16 5.93 3.20 -8.53
N HIS A 17 5.54 4.39 -8.06
CA HIS A 17 6.45 5.47 -7.68
C HIS A 17 6.24 5.85 -6.20
N PRO A 18 6.78 5.06 -5.25
CA PRO A 18 6.57 5.28 -3.82
C PRO A 18 7.13 6.62 -3.30
N THR A 19 7.95 7.32 -4.08
CA THR A 19 8.52 8.64 -3.74
C THR A 19 7.71 9.82 -4.28
N LEU A 20 6.70 9.58 -5.13
CA LEU A 20 5.84 10.63 -5.70
C LEU A 20 4.55 10.86 -4.90
N GLY A 21 4.29 10.06 -3.87
CA GLY A 21 3.15 10.25 -2.97
C GLY A 21 3.35 11.46 -2.06
N ASP A 22 2.37 12.35 -2.04
CA ASP A 22 2.31 13.44 -1.06
C ASP A 22 1.90 12.91 0.33
N ASP A 23 1.10 11.85 0.33
CA ASP A 23 0.64 11.16 1.50
C ASP A 23 1.12 9.70 1.49
N HIS A 24 1.22 9.09 2.67
CA HIS A 24 1.54 7.69 2.79
C HIS A 24 0.82 7.08 3.98
N VAL A 25 0.41 5.82 3.80
CA VAL A 25 -0.13 5.00 4.87
C VAL A 25 0.73 3.76 5.02
N GLU A 26 1.05 3.40 6.25
CA GLU A 26 1.82 2.20 6.54
C GLU A 26 1.21 1.41 7.69
N ALA A 27 1.35 0.09 7.63
CA ALA A 27 1.00 -0.81 8.71
C ALA A 27 2.03 -1.90 8.86
N LYS A 28 2.41 -2.14 10.12
CA LYS A 28 3.28 -3.24 10.53
C LYS A 28 2.42 -4.33 11.14
N TYR A 29 2.47 -5.53 10.56
CA TYR A 29 1.75 -6.70 11.07
C TYR A 29 2.67 -7.59 11.88
N SER A 30 3.98 -7.61 11.56
CA SER A 30 5.01 -8.37 12.27
C SER A 30 6.41 -7.78 12.00
N ASP A 31 7.46 -8.31 12.62
CA ASP A 31 8.84 -7.86 12.38
C ASP A 31 9.35 -8.13 10.95
N THR A 32 8.73 -9.10 10.26
CA THR A 32 9.02 -9.46 8.87
C THR A 32 7.89 -9.13 7.91
N GLU A 33 6.79 -8.54 8.40
CA GLU A 33 5.62 -8.20 7.59
C GLU A 33 5.22 -6.74 7.80
N TRP A 34 5.47 -5.94 6.76
CA TRP A 34 5.20 -4.51 6.76
C TRP A 34 4.72 -4.08 5.39
N ARG A 35 3.83 -3.10 5.38
CA ARG A 35 3.24 -2.56 4.17
C ARG A 35 3.23 -1.05 4.23
N ARG A 36 3.67 -0.42 3.15
CA ARG A 36 3.60 1.02 2.96
C ARG A 36 2.99 1.34 1.61
N LEU A 37 2.05 2.25 1.56
CA LEU A 37 1.40 2.73 0.34
C LEU A 37 1.63 4.23 0.23
N ALA A 38 2.00 4.67 -0.98
CA ALA A 38 2.16 6.06 -1.34
C ALA A 38 0.89 6.52 -2.07
N ILE A 39 0.30 7.59 -1.56
CA ILE A 39 -0.95 8.16 -2.04
C ILE A 39 -0.65 9.58 -2.56
N LYS A 40 -1.22 9.91 -3.71
CA LYS A 40 -1.11 11.23 -4.33
C LYS A 40 -2.45 11.60 -4.93
N ASP A 41 -2.93 12.81 -4.66
CA ASP A 41 -4.24 13.27 -5.13
C ASP A 41 -5.36 12.27 -4.78
N GLY A 42 -5.26 11.66 -3.59
CA GLY A 42 -6.19 10.64 -3.11
C GLY A 42 -6.09 9.27 -3.77
N LYS A 43 -5.18 9.07 -4.73
CA LYS A 43 -4.99 7.80 -5.46
C LYS A 43 -3.68 7.13 -5.08
N ILE A 44 -3.63 5.80 -5.16
CA ILE A 44 -2.37 5.06 -4.96
C ILE A 44 -1.45 5.32 -6.14
N VAL A 45 -0.23 5.80 -5.87
CA VAL A 45 0.83 6.00 -6.90
C VAL A 45 1.95 4.99 -6.78
N GLY A 46 2.05 4.30 -5.65
CA GLY A 46 3.00 3.22 -5.44
C GLY A 46 2.92 2.65 -4.04
N GLY A 47 3.81 1.72 -3.74
CA GLY A 47 3.90 1.11 -2.42
C GLY A 47 5.06 0.14 -2.30
N VAL A 48 5.28 -0.30 -1.07
CA VAL A 48 6.28 -1.28 -0.69
C VAL A 48 5.60 -2.34 0.16
N LEU A 49 5.75 -3.59 -0.24
CA LEU A 49 5.31 -4.77 0.49
C LEU A 49 6.53 -5.52 0.98
N ILE A 50 6.52 -5.93 2.24
CA ILE A 50 7.56 -6.74 2.86
C ILE A 50 6.89 -7.95 3.52
N GLY A 51 7.39 -9.15 3.24
CA GLY A 51 6.83 -10.41 3.72
C GLY A 51 5.71 -10.92 2.82
N ASP A 52 4.49 -10.39 2.98
CA ASP A 52 3.32 -10.81 2.21
C ASP A 52 3.16 -9.99 0.91
N LEU A 53 3.31 -10.67 -0.23
CA LEU A 53 3.17 -10.09 -1.58
C LEU A 53 1.77 -10.29 -2.18
N SER A 54 0.90 -11.06 -1.52
CA SER A 54 -0.47 -11.35 -1.95
C SER A 54 -1.28 -10.11 -2.38
N PRO A 55 -1.24 -8.96 -1.69
CA PRO A 55 -2.05 -7.79 -2.03
C PRO A 55 -1.51 -7.01 -3.24
N GLN A 56 -0.35 -7.36 -3.82
CA GLN A 56 0.24 -6.63 -4.95
C GLN A 56 -0.75 -6.46 -6.11
N THR A 57 -1.54 -7.50 -6.40
CA THR A 57 -2.48 -7.51 -7.53
C THR A 57 -3.66 -6.58 -7.24
N LYS A 58 -4.08 -6.51 -5.98
CA LYS A 58 -5.13 -5.60 -5.51
C LYS A 58 -4.70 -4.14 -5.70
N TYR A 59 -3.50 -3.78 -5.22
CA TYR A 59 -2.99 -2.41 -5.40
C TYR A 59 -2.78 -2.05 -6.87
N LYS A 60 -2.23 -2.95 -7.69
CA LYS A 60 -2.09 -2.69 -9.13
C LYS A 60 -3.43 -2.48 -9.82
N LYS A 61 -4.51 -3.16 -9.37
CA LYS A 61 -5.87 -2.93 -9.87
C LYS A 61 -6.38 -1.55 -9.47
N LEU A 62 -6.28 -1.16 -8.20
CA LEU A 62 -6.64 0.20 -7.73
C LEU A 62 -5.91 1.31 -8.50
N MET A 63 -4.59 1.12 -8.73
CA MET A 63 -3.79 2.06 -9.51
C MET A 63 -4.27 2.16 -10.97
N ARG A 64 -4.63 1.02 -11.58
CA ARG A 64 -5.14 0.95 -12.95
C ARG A 64 -6.52 1.60 -13.08
N GLU A 65 -7.37 1.40 -12.09
CA GLU A 65 -8.73 1.95 -12.04
C GLU A 65 -8.76 3.40 -11.52
N GLN A 66 -7.63 3.91 -11.04
CA GLN A 66 -7.48 5.25 -10.48
C GLN A 66 -8.50 5.56 -9.37
N VAL A 67 -8.74 4.56 -8.51
CA VAL A 67 -9.70 4.66 -7.41
C VAL A 67 -9.20 5.65 -6.36
N ASP A 68 -10.10 6.54 -5.91
CA ASP A 68 -9.84 7.41 -4.77
C ASP A 68 -9.94 6.62 -3.47
N VAL A 69 -8.86 6.65 -2.70
CA VAL A 69 -8.67 5.95 -1.44
C VAL A 69 -8.31 6.92 -0.31
N SER A 70 -8.44 8.23 -0.56
CA SER A 70 -8.04 9.29 0.37
C SER A 70 -8.73 9.16 1.72
N GLY A 71 -10.02 8.81 1.72
CA GLY A 71 -10.84 8.59 2.92
C GLY A 71 -10.77 7.16 3.49
N GLN A 72 -10.05 6.25 2.83
CA GLN A 72 -10.14 4.80 3.10
C GLN A 72 -8.78 4.15 3.37
N LYS A 73 -7.80 4.97 3.78
CA LYS A 73 -6.42 4.54 4.03
C LYS A 73 -6.32 3.44 5.08
N GLU A 74 -7.15 3.50 6.12
CA GLU A 74 -7.20 2.49 7.17
C GLU A 74 -7.64 1.12 6.62
N ILE A 75 -8.59 1.10 5.68
CA ILE A 75 -9.04 -0.12 5.01
C ILE A 75 -7.89 -0.68 4.17
N LEU A 76 -7.19 0.17 3.41
CA LEU A 76 -6.06 -0.26 2.57
C LEU A 76 -4.95 -0.98 3.32
N VAL A 77 -4.76 -0.64 4.59
CA VAL A 77 -3.73 -1.25 5.45
C VAL A 77 -4.30 -2.27 6.42
N LYS A 78 -5.53 -2.75 6.21
CA LYS A 78 -6.01 -3.98 6.86
C LYS A 78 -5.33 -5.18 6.21
N GLN A 79 -5.04 -6.18 7.04
CA GLN A 79 -4.45 -7.44 6.59
C GLN A 79 -5.37 -8.15 5.57
N ASP A 80 -6.68 -8.12 5.84
CA ASP A 80 -7.72 -8.75 5.01
C ASP A 80 -8.52 -7.75 4.15
N PHE A 81 -7.92 -6.62 3.75
CA PHE A 81 -8.66 -5.66 2.93
C PHE A 81 -9.08 -6.28 1.59
N GLN A 82 -10.32 -6.01 1.18
CA GLN A 82 -10.85 -6.39 -0.11
C GLN A 82 -11.11 -5.15 -0.96
N LEU A 83 -10.99 -5.29 -2.28
CA LEU A 83 -11.28 -4.19 -3.20
C LEU A 83 -12.75 -3.78 -3.14
N ASP A 84 -13.64 -4.76 -2.95
CA ASP A 84 -15.08 -4.58 -2.81
C ASP A 84 -15.45 -3.63 -1.65
N ASP A 85 -14.69 -3.67 -0.55
CA ASP A 85 -14.87 -2.80 0.63
C ASP A 85 -14.62 -1.32 0.28
N LEU A 86 -13.72 -1.07 -0.68
CA LEU A 86 -13.36 0.27 -1.14
C LEU A 86 -14.36 0.83 -2.15
N GLU A 87 -14.83 -0.03 -3.07
CA GLU A 87 -15.78 0.34 -4.12
C GLU A 87 -17.16 0.72 -3.55
N GLY A 88 -17.59 0.04 -2.47
CA GLY A 88 -18.84 0.36 -1.77
C GLY A 88 -18.86 1.75 -1.12
N ALA A 89 -17.71 2.22 -0.61
CA ALA A 89 -17.62 3.51 0.08
C ALA A 89 -17.36 4.71 -0.86
N ALA A 90 -16.88 4.48 -2.10
CA ALA A 90 -16.66 5.54 -3.09
C ALA A 90 -17.94 5.93 -3.87
N ALA A 91 -19.01 5.15 -3.78
CA ALA A 91 -20.26 5.36 -4.53
C ALA A 91 -21.25 6.35 -3.85
N GLU A 92 -20.90 6.94 -2.71
CA GLU A 92 -21.75 7.85 -1.94
C GLU A 92 -21.16 9.25 -1.79
N GLN A 93 -20.79 9.94 -2.89
CA GLN A 93 -20.51 11.39 -2.86
C GLN A 93 -21.02 12.13 -4.10
#